data_AF-R9AAJ8-F1
#
_entry.id   AF-R9AAJ8-F1
#
_cell.length_a   1.000
_cell.length_b   1.000
_cell.length_c   1.000
_cell.angle_alpha   90.00
_cell.angle_beta   90.00
_cell.angle_gamma   90.00
#
_symmetry.space_group_name_H-M   'P 1'
#
loop_
_entity.id
_entity.type
_entity.pdbx_description
1 polymer ?
#
loop_
_entity_poly.entity_id
_entity_poly.type
_entity_poly.pdbx_seq_one_letter_code
_entity_poly.pdbx_strand_id
1 'polypeptide(L)'
;MSSTATTDKGSELRSFMAGVGSGLTKMAVGHPFDTVKTRLQCSPPGVFSGPIDCLRKTLAKEKILALYKGGLAPAISWGCSDALLMGSLHNYRLLLLENRLAFFTERQPDTDTDSPDKRRLTYAGQALAGMGAGWTNGVVAHPAELVKVRLQNQLERNKIDRKYSGPWPIAREVYHHYGVKGLYRGYTATLLFRSQFAVLFSGFELCMRQFARLDTPVSLGTASFISGGVAATFFWTAALPFDNIKK
;
A
#
# COMPACT_ATOMS: atom_id res chain seq x y z
N MET A 1 -31.55 28.22 4.67
CA MET A 1 -30.38 27.52 4.08
C MET A 1 -29.16 27.68 4.99
N SER A 2 -29.10 26.99 6.14
CA SER A 2 -27.90 27.02 7.01
C SER A 2 -27.81 25.85 8.02
N SER A 3 -28.40 24.69 7.73
CA SER A 3 -28.41 23.54 8.67
C SER A 3 -27.73 22.27 8.14
N THR A 4 -27.14 22.31 6.94
CA THR A 4 -26.48 21.15 6.31
C THR A 4 -24.95 21.14 6.46
N ALA A 5 -24.32 22.24 6.90
CA ALA A 5 -22.86 22.35 6.96
C ALA A 5 -22.21 21.80 8.26
N THR A 6 -22.99 21.59 9.34
CA THR A 6 -22.47 21.13 10.64
C THR A 6 -22.43 19.61 10.76
N THR A 7 -23.37 18.90 10.10
CA THR A 7 -23.42 17.43 10.08
C THR A 7 -22.25 16.82 9.30
N ASP A 8 -21.70 17.56 8.34
CA ASP A 8 -20.65 17.08 7.43
C ASP A 8 -19.29 16.97 8.12
N LYS A 9 -18.86 18.01 8.86
CA LYS A 9 -17.55 18.06 9.55
C LYS A 9 -17.37 16.94 10.58
N GLY A 10 -18.43 16.58 11.31
CA GLY A 10 -18.39 15.51 12.31
C GLY A 10 -18.26 14.11 11.69
N SER A 11 -18.75 13.92 10.46
CA SER A 11 -18.58 12.66 9.73
C SER A 11 -17.19 12.55 9.11
N GLU A 12 -16.67 13.63 8.52
CA GLU A 12 -15.32 13.72 7.96
C GLU A 12 -14.24 13.51 9.03
N LEU A 13 -14.38 14.12 10.20
CA LEU A 13 -13.44 13.93 11.31
C LEU A 13 -13.41 12.46 11.78
N ARG A 14 -14.57 11.79 11.86
CA ARG A 14 -14.65 10.37 12.23
C ARG A 14 -13.97 9.48 11.19
N SER A 15 -14.20 9.73 9.90
CA SER A 15 -13.53 9.02 8.80
C SER A 15 -12.02 9.22 8.83
N PHE A 16 -11.58 10.46 9.08
CA PHE A 16 -10.17 10.79 9.22
C PHE A 16 -9.52 10.06 10.41
N MET A 17 -10.15 10.12 11.59
CA MET A 17 -9.66 9.42 12.79
C MET A 17 -9.64 7.90 12.59
N ALA A 18 -10.63 7.34 11.90
CA ALA A 18 -10.65 5.93 11.53
C ALA A 18 -9.49 5.58 10.59
N GLY A 19 -9.17 6.43 9.62
CA GLY A 19 -8.00 6.28 8.74
C GLY A 19 -6.69 6.31 9.52
N VAL A 20 -6.51 7.27 10.44
CA VAL A 20 -5.33 7.35 11.31
C VAL A 20 -5.22 6.11 12.20
N GLY A 21 -6.32 5.68 12.84
CA GLY A 21 -6.36 4.47 13.67
C GLY A 21 -6.04 3.21 12.88
N SER A 22 -6.52 3.09 11.65
CA SER A 22 -6.18 2.00 10.72
C SER A 22 -4.69 2.00 10.40
N GLY A 23 -4.10 3.16 10.11
CA GLY A 23 -2.66 3.32 9.86
C GLY A 23 -1.79 2.94 11.07
N LEU A 24 -2.17 3.37 12.26
CA LEU A 24 -1.47 2.99 13.51
C LEU A 24 -1.57 1.49 13.78
N THR A 25 -2.74 0.89 13.52
CA THR A 25 -2.94 -0.56 13.64
C THR A 25 -2.05 -1.32 12.64
N LYS A 26 -1.99 -0.85 11.39
CA LYS A 26 -1.08 -1.39 10.37
C LYS A 26 0.37 -1.36 10.84
N MET A 27 0.80 -0.28 11.49
CA MET A 27 2.16 -0.19 12.05
C MET A 27 2.38 -1.11 13.23
N ALA A 28 1.43 -1.17 14.16
CA ALA A 28 1.52 -2.04 15.32
C ALA A 28 1.66 -3.52 14.93
N VAL A 29 0.87 -3.97 13.96
CA VAL A 29 0.87 -5.37 13.51
C VAL A 29 2.01 -5.65 12.52
N GLY A 30 2.23 -4.75 11.55
CA GLY A 30 3.14 -5.00 10.43
C GLY A 30 4.62 -4.77 10.75
N HIS A 31 4.94 -3.74 11.55
CA HIS A 31 6.33 -3.33 11.75
C HIS A 31 7.23 -4.40 12.40
N PRO A 32 6.75 -5.23 13.36
CA PRO A 32 7.53 -6.37 13.86
C PRO A 32 8.00 -7.34 12.75
N PHE A 33 7.15 -7.62 11.76
CA PHE A 33 7.51 -8.47 10.62
C PHE A 33 8.54 -7.79 9.73
N ASP A 34 8.43 -6.48 9.51
CA ASP A 34 9.43 -5.71 8.77
C ASP A 34 10.78 -5.68 9.49
N THR A 35 10.78 -5.57 10.82
CA THR A 35 12.02 -5.63 11.61
C THR A 35 12.68 -7.00 11.50
N VAL A 36 11.92 -8.09 11.57
CA VAL A 36 12.47 -9.45 11.37
C VAL A 36 12.98 -9.62 9.94
N LYS A 37 12.21 -9.20 8.93
CA LYS A 37 12.58 -9.28 7.51
C LYS A 37 13.85 -8.50 7.22
N THR A 38 13.94 -7.25 7.67
CA THR A 38 15.12 -6.40 7.43
C THR A 38 16.35 -6.92 8.16
N ARG A 39 16.22 -7.41 9.41
CA ARG A 39 17.32 -8.06 10.13
C ARG A 39 17.78 -9.33 9.42
N LEU A 40 16.87 -10.14 8.90
CA LEU A 40 17.20 -11.36 8.16
C LEU A 40 17.91 -11.03 6.83
N GLN A 41 17.46 -9.98 6.12
CA GLN A 41 18.03 -9.57 4.83
C GLN A 41 19.37 -8.83 4.97
N CYS A 42 19.58 -8.09 6.06
CA CYS A 42 20.78 -7.25 6.24
C CYS A 42 21.86 -7.90 7.12
N SER A 43 21.60 -9.08 7.70
CA SER A 43 22.61 -9.77 8.52
C SER A 43 23.47 -10.70 7.67
N PRO A 44 24.76 -10.85 7.98
CA PRO A 44 25.63 -11.79 7.29
C PRO A 44 25.06 -13.22 7.26
N PRO A 45 25.33 -14.00 6.21
CA PRO A 45 24.94 -15.39 6.14
C PRO A 45 25.43 -16.17 7.38
N GLY A 46 24.54 -16.93 8.02
CA GLY A 46 24.85 -17.75 9.19
C GLY A 46 24.55 -17.11 10.56
N VAL A 47 24.20 -15.82 10.63
CA VAL A 47 23.79 -15.18 11.91
C VAL A 47 22.41 -15.66 12.38
N PHE A 48 21.50 -15.86 11.43
CA PHE A 48 20.13 -16.32 11.66
C PHE A 48 19.85 -17.55 10.81
N SER A 49 19.31 -18.61 11.41
CA SER A 49 18.88 -19.82 10.69
C SER A 49 17.51 -19.67 10.04
N GLY A 50 16.74 -18.66 10.44
CA GLY A 50 15.44 -18.35 9.87
C GLY A 50 14.71 -17.20 10.58
N PRO A 51 13.48 -16.88 10.17
CA PRO A 51 12.69 -15.79 10.73
C PRO A 51 12.38 -15.95 12.23
N ILE A 52 12.06 -17.18 12.66
CA ILE A 52 11.73 -17.50 14.05
C ILE A 52 12.98 -17.38 14.94
N ASP A 53 14.13 -17.86 14.46
CA ASP A 53 15.42 -17.70 15.16
C ASP A 53 15.81 -16.22 15.29
N CYS A 54 15.63 -15.43 14.23
CA CYS A 54 15.82 -13.98 14.26
C CYS A 54 14.92 -13.29 15.30
N LEU A 55 13.63 -13.66 15.34
CA LEU A 55 12.70 -13.13 16.33
C LEU A 55 13.12 -13.51 17.75
N ARG A 56 13.42 -14.78 18.01
CA ARG A 56 13.82 -15.28 19.33
C ARG A 56 15.09 -14.59 19.83
N LYS A 57 16.13 -14.51 18.99
CA LYS A 57 17.39 -13.84 19.32
C LYS A 57 17.18 -12.34 19.57
N THR A 58 16.33 -11.69 18.79
CA THR A 58 16.00 -10.26 18.97
C THR A 58 15.29 -10.02 20.30
N LEU A 59 14.28 -10.82 20.62
CA LEU A 59 13.55 -10.71 21.89
C LEU A 59 14.45 -11.02 23.10
N ALA A 60 15.31 -12.03 22.99
CA ALA A 60 16.23 -12.40 24.07
C ALA A 60 17.29 -11.32 24.35
N LYS A 61 17.79 -10.63 23.32
CA LYS A 61 18.86 -9.64 23.45
C LYS A 61 18.37 -8.21 23.70
N GLU A 62 17.31 -7.79 23.02
CA GLU A 62 16.90 -6.37 22.94
C GLU A 62 15.45 -6.13 23.42
N LYS A 63 14.73 -7.19 23.80
CA LYS A 63 13.33 -7.15 24.27
C LYS A 63 12.35 -6.67 23.19
N ILE A 64 11.07 -6.54 23.56
CA ILE A 64 9.96 -6.28 22.63
C ILE A 64 10.03 -4.92 21.94
N LEU A 65 10.58 -3.89 22.61
CA LEU A 65 10.72 -2.55 22.03
C LEU A 65 11.67 -2.50 20.83
N ALA A 66 12.57 -3.49 20.72
CA ALA A 66 13.46 -3.62 19.57
C ALA A 66 12.71 -3.87 18.26
N LEU A 67 11.52 -4.48 18.32
CA LEU A 67 10.67 -4.74 17.16
C LEU A 67 10.08 -3.46 16.56
N TYR A 68 10.00 -2.39 17.35
CA TYR A 68 9.45 -1.11 16.94
C TYR A 68 10.50 -0.01 16.72
N LYS A 69 11.78 -0.34 16.95
CA LYS A 69 12.87 0.64 16.90
C LYS A 69 13.13 1.08 15.46
N GLY A 70 12.99 2.37 15.20
CA GLY A 70 13.22 2.96 13.88
C GLY A 70 12.02 2.87 12.93
N GLY A 71 10.85 2.46 13.42
CA GLY A 71 9.62 2.32 12.62
C GLY A 71 8.94 3.62 12.20
N LEU A 72 9.19 4.73 12.92
CA LEU A 72 8.48 5.99 12.67
C LEU A 72 8.76 6.58 11.28
N ALA A 73 10.02 6.60 10.83
CA ALA A 73 10.35 7.13 9.52
C ALA A 73 9.73 6.30 8.37
N PRO A 74 9.81 4.95 8.37
CA PRO A 74 9.02 4.11 7.47
C PRO A 74 7.51 4.33 7.59
N ALA A 75 6.97 4.49 8.80
CA ALA A 75 5.55 4.67 9.04
C ALA A 75 5.01 5.94 8.37
N ILE A 76 5.71 7.07 8.51
CA ILE A 76 5.33 8.32 7.85
C ILE A 76 5.40 8.15 6.33
N SER A 77 6.48 7.54 5.82
CA SER A 77 6.62 7.29 4.39
C SER A 77 5.50 6.41 3.82
N TRP A 78 5.08 5.37 4.54
CA TRP A 78 3.96 4.54 4.13
C TRP A 78 2.64 5.28 4.23
N GLY A 79 2.40 6.04 5.30
CA GLY A 79 1.20 6.86 5.44
C GLY A 79 1.01 7.83 4.30
N CYS A 80 2.08 8.54 3.90
CA CYS A 80 2.03 9.44 2.73
C CYS A 80 1.74 8.67 1.43
N SER A 81 2.38 7.52 1.21
CA SER A 81 2.18 6.72 -0.01
C SER A 81 0.78 6.08 -0.08
N ASP A 82 0.28 5.57 1.05
CA ASP A 82 -1.06 5.00 1.15
C ASP A 82 -2.14 6.08 0.99
N ALA A 83 -1.92 7.28 1.56
CA ALA A 83 -2.81 8.42 1.36
C ALA A 83 -2.87 8.85 -0.10
N LEU A 84 -1.71 8.93 -0.77
CA LEU A 84 -1.65 9.23 -2.20
C LEU A 84 -2.37 8.17 -3.03
N LEU A 85 -2.15 6.88 -2.72
CA LEU A 85 -2.80 5.76 -3.40
C LEU A 85 -4.33 5.82 -3.24
N MET A 86 -4.83 5.94 -2.00
CA MET A 86 -6.26 5.94 -1.72
C MET A 86 -6.95 7.21 -2.23
N GLY A 87 -6.31 8.37 -2.11
CA GLY A 87 -6.81 9.63 -2.67
C GLY A 87 -6.90 9.58 -4.20
N SER A 88 -5.87 9.06 -4.87
CA SER A 88 -5.88 8.89 -6.33
C SER A 88 -6.95 7.89 -6.77
N LEU A 89 -7.08 6.77 -6.06
CA LEU A 89 -8.11 5.76 -6.32
C LEU A 89 -9.52 6.35 -6.22
N HIS A 90 -9.77 7.15 -5.19
CA HIS A 90 -11.07 7.83 -5.02
C HIS A 90 -11.37 8.73 -6.22
N ASN A 91 -10.41 9.56 -6.62
CA ASN A 91 -10.57 10.46 -7.77
C ASN A 91 -10.77 9.70 -9.09
N TYR A 92 -10.02 8.60 -9.33
CA TYR A 92 -10.21 7.79 -10.54
C TYR A 92 -11.56 7.08 -10.57
N ARG A 93 -12.07 6.61 -9.43
CA ARG A 93 -13.42 6.04 -9.34
C ARG A 93 -14.48 7.08 -9.68
N LEU A 94 -14.37 8.29 -9.13
CA LEU A 94 -15.29 9.40 -9.46
C LEU A 94 -15.25 9.75 -10.94
N LEU A 95 -14.05 9.90 -11.51
CA LEU A 95 -13.87 10.24 -12.93
C LEU A 95 -14.47 9.17 -13.85
N LEU A 96 -14.33 7.88 -13.53
CA LEU A 96 -14.93 6.81 -14.32
C LEU A 96 -16.46 6.77 -14.19
N LEU A 97 -17.00 7.12 -13.02
CA LEU A 97 -18.46 7.22 -12.80
C LEU A 97 -19.07 8.43 -13.52
N GLU A 98 -18.35 9.55 -13.56
CA GLU A 98 -18.78 10.79 -14.22
C GLU A 98 -18.79 10.65 -15.75
N ASN A 99 -17.76 10.03 -16.32
CA ASN A 99 -17.67 9.78 -17.76
C ASN A 99 -18.71 8.76 -18.27
N ARG A 100 -19.48 8.11 -17.37
CA ARG A 100 -20.64 7.25 -17.67
C ARG A 100 -20.36 6.18 -18.73
N LEU A 101 -19.10 5.75 -18.86
CA LEU A 101 -18.70 4.76 -19.86
C LEU A 101 -19.39 3.42 -19.54
N ALA A 102 -20.27 2.97 -20.44
CA ALA A 102 -21.13 1.80 -20.24
C ALA A 102 -20.35 0.52 -19.90
N PHE A 103 -19.09 0.41 -20.33
CA PHE A 103 -18.22 -0.73 -20.00
C PHE A 103 -17.71 -0.72 -18.55
N PHE A 104 -17.55 0.47 -17.95
CA PHE A 104 -16.96 0.63 -16.62
C PHE A 104 -17.98 0.92 -15.52
N THR A 105 -19.24 1.20 -15.88
CA THR A 105 -20.31 1.50 -14.93
C THR A 105 -21.46 0.51 -15.09
N GLU A 106 -21.94 -0.06 -13.98
CA GLU A 106 -23.11 -0.93 -13.92
C GLU A 106 -24.18 -0.36 -12.99
N ARG A 107 -25.44 -0.73 -13.23
CA ARG A 107 -26.55 -0.36 -12.34
C ARG A 107 -26.46 -1.18 -11.06
N GLN A 108 -26.57 -0.50 -9.91
CA GLN A 108 -26.63 -1.20 -8.64
C GLN A 108 -27.98 -1.93 -8.53
N PRO A 109 -28.00 -3.26 -8.30
CA PRO A 109 -29.23 -4.06 -8.36
C PRO A 109 -30.17 -3.88 -7.16
N ASP A 110 -29.73 -3.19 -6.10
CA ASP A 110 -30.36 -3.25 -4.78
C ASP A 110 -30.64 -1.85 -4.21
N THR A 111 -31.27 -0.98 -4.99
CA THR A 111 -31.74 0.31 -4.49
C THR A 111 -33.23 0.41 -4.70
N ASP A 112 -33.97 0.49 -3.59
CA ASP A 112 -35.39 0.82 -3.53
C ASP A 112 -35.75 1.99 -4.46
N THR A 113 -36.98 1.90 -4.95
CA THR A 113 -37.65 2.59 -6.07
C THR A 113 -37.61 4.14 -6.11
N ASP A 114 -36.83 4.81 -5.26
CA ASP A 114 -36.83 6.28 -5.11
C ASP A 114 -35.52 7.00 -5.49
N SER A 115 -34.46 6.31 -5.94
CA SER A 115 -33.25 6.96 -6.46
C SER A 115 -32.76 6.37 -7.80
N PRO A 116 -33.25 6.89 -8.94
CA PRO A 116 -33.24 6.18 -10.23
C PRO A 116 -31.87 6.02 -10.91
N ASP A 117 -30.75 6.42 -10.32
CA ASP A 117 -29.46 6.42 -11.04
C ASP A 117 -28.21 6.20 -10.15
N LYS A 118 -28.31 5.37 -9.09
CA LYS A 118 -27.12 4.92 -8.35
C LYS A 118 -26.34 3.89 -9.18
N ARG A 119 -25.28 4.36 -9.84
CA ARG A 119 -24.34 3.53 -10.60
C ARG A 119 -23.16 3.14 -9.72
N ARG A 120 -22.73 1.89 -9.83
CA ARG A 120 -21.49 1.41 -9.23
C ARG A 120 -20.50 1.02 -10.32
N LEU A 121 -19.23 1.02 -9.98
CA LEU A 121 -18.18 0.71 -10.93
C LEU A 121 -18.14 -0.80 -11.19
N THR A 122 -17.96 -1.24 -12.44
CA THR A 122 -17.78 -2.67 -12.74
C THR A 122 -16.44 -3.16 -12.19
N TYR A 123 -16.22 -4.48 -12.15
CA TYR A 123 -14.91 -5.03 -11.76
C TYR A 123 -13.77 -4.49 -12.63
N ALA A 124 -14.02 -4.32 -13.94
CA ALA A 124 -13.05 -3.74 -14.87
C ALA A 124 -12.78 -2.26 -14.55
N GLY A 125 -13.80 -1.50 -14.15
CA GLY A 125 -13.59 -0.11 -13.74
C GLY A 125 -12.85 -0.01 -12.42
N GLN A 126 -13.10 -0.91 -11.47
CA GLN A 126 -12.33 -1.00 -10.22
C GLN A 126 -10.86 -1.36 -10.48
N ALA A 127 -10.62 -2.30 -11.42
CA ALA A 127 -9.27 -2.65 -11.86
C ALA A 127 -8.56 -1.45 -12.50
N LEU A 128 -9.23 -0.72 -13.39
CA LEU A 128 -8.66 0.45 -14.07
C LEU A 128 -8.34 1.59 -13.08
N ALA A 129 -9.27 1.90 -12.17
CA ALA A 129 -9.03 2.89 -11.12
C ALA A 129 -7.86 2.47 -10.20
N GLY A 130 -7.78 1.18 -9.85
CA GLY A 130 -6.70 0.61 -9.08
C GLY A 130 -5.34 0.72 -9.77
N MET A 131 -5.29 0.42 -11.07
CA MET A 131 -4.10 0.56 -11.90
C MET A 131 -3.63 2.01 -11.97
N GLY A 132 -4.54 2.96 -12.27
CA GLY A 132 -4.22 4.38 -12.34
C GLY A 132 -3.71 4.94 -11.00
N ALA A 133 -4.34 4.54 -9.89
CA ALA A 133 -3.88 4.88 -8.55
C ALA A 133 -2.48 4.31 -8.26
N GLY A 134 -2.24 3.05 -8.64
CA GLY A 134 -0.94 2.40 -8.53
C GLY A 134 0.15 3.14 -9.31
N TRP A 135 -0.13 3.56 -10.54
CA TRP A 135 0.79 4.33 -11.38
C TRP A 135 1.10 5.71 -10.79
N THR A 136 0.07 6.44 -10.35
CA THR A 136 0.22 7.74 -9.70
C THR A 136 1.12 7.65 -8.47
N ASN A 137 0.87 6.66 -7.61
CA ASN A 137 1.73 6.41 -6.47
C ASN A 137 3.13 5.98 -6.90
N GLY A 138 3.27 5.20 -7.98
CA GLY A 138 4.55 4.82 -8.56
C GLY A 138 5.39 6.02 -9.01
N VAL A 139 4.79 7.03 -9.66
CA VAL A 139 5.52 8.25 -10.09
C VAL A 139 6.19 8.95 -8.91
N VAL A 140 5.46 9.07 -7.79
CA VAL A 140 5.92 9.81 -6.61
C VAL A 140 6.83 8.96 -5.73
N ALA A 141 6.50 7.69 -5.53
CA ALA A 141 7.23 6.82 -4.61
C ALA A 141 8.51 6.23 -5.21
N HIS A 142 8.62 6.10 -6.54
CA HIS A 142 9.75 5.39 -7.17
C HIS A 142 11.12 5.99 -6.83
N PRO A 143 11.35 7.32 -6.87
CA PRO A 143 12.64 7.89 -6.45
C PRO A 143 12.99 7.56 -4.98
N ALA A 144 12.00 7.60 -4.10
CA ALA A 144 12.20 7.27 -2.68
C ALA A 144 12.52 5.79 -2.48
N GLU A 145 11.88 4.90 -3.25
CA GLU A 145 12.16 3.47 -3.26
C GLU A 145 13.58 3.17 -3.77
N LEU A 146 14.03 3.84 -4.84
CA LEU A 146 15.39 3.69 -5.35
C LEU A 146 16.44 4.07 -4.29
N VAL A 147 16.24 5.20 -3.61
CA VAL A 147 17.11 5.65 -2.52
C VAL A 147 17.09 4.66 -1.37
N LYS A 148 15.91 4.13 -1.01
CA LYS A 148 15.74 3.14 0.06
C LYS A 148 16.46 1.82 -0.27
N VAL A 149 16.35 1.31 -1.49
CA VAL A 149 17.05 0.09 -1.92
C VAL A 149 18.57 0.27 -1.86
N ARG A 150 19.11 1.39 -2.36
CA ARG A 150 20.55 1.68 -2.25
C ARG A 150 21.02 1.84 -0.80
N LEU A 151 20.21 2.46 0.04
CA LEU A 151 20.46 2.58 1.47
C LEU A 151 20.48 1.21 2.17
N GLN A 152 19.63 0.28 1.73
CA GLN A 152 19.58 -1.08 2.25
C GLN A 152 20.78 -1.91 1.79
N ASN A 153 21.18 -1.81 0.52
CA ASN A 153 22.33 -2.57 -0.01
C ASN A 153 23.66 -2.23 0.69
N GLN A 154 23.84 -1.00 1.20
CA GLN A 154 25.07 -0.64 1.93
C GLN A 154 25.09 -1.09 3.40
N LEU A 155 23.96 -1.59 3.95
CA LEU A 155 23.92 -2.13 5.32
C LEU A 155 24.66 -3.47 5.43
N GLU A 156 24.95 -4.13 4.31
CA GLU A 156 25.79 -5.32 4.22
C GLU A 156 27.28 -5.04 4.50
N ARG A 157 27.71 -3.77 4.46
CA ARG A 157 29.07 -3.35 4.79
C ARG A 157 29.15 -2.85 6.24
N ASN A 158 30.27 -3.14 6.90
CA ASN A 158 30.56 -2.70 8.28
C ASN A 158 30.23 -1.21 8.47
N LYS A 159 29.84 -0.79 9.69
CA LYS A 159 29.50 0.62 9.98
C LYS A 159 30.57 1.63 9.55
N ILE A 160 31.84 1.20 9.51
CA ILE A 160 33.01 1.99 9.12
C ILE A 160 33.10 2.15 7.59
N ASP A 161 32.53 1.22 6.82
CA ASP A 161 32.57 1.16 5.35
C ASP A 161 31.28 1.67 4.68
N ARG A 162 30.37 2.30 5.44
CA ARG A 162 29.12 2.84 4.89
C ARG A 162 29.44 4.03 3.99
N LYS A 163 29.22 3.86 2.69
CA LYS A 163 29.42 4.92 1.68
C LYS A 163 28.53 6.15 1.94
N TYR A 164 27.31 5.96 2.46
CA TYR A 164 26.35 7.05 2.66
C TYR A 164 25.84 7.12 4.10
N SER A 165 25.89 8.33 4.67
CA SER A 165 25.35 8.64 6.00
C SER A 165 23.83 8.68 6.08
N GLY A 166 23.14 8.76 4.94
CA GLY A 166 21.67 8.81 4.88
C GLY A 166 21.09 8.79 3.47
N PRO A 167 19.76 8.95 3.34
CA PRO A 167 19.07 8.92 2.06
C PRO A 167 19.39 10.13 1.17
N TRP A 168 19.63 11.31 1.77
CA TRP A 168 19.88 12.55 1.03
C TRP A 168 21.18 12.53 0.20
N PRO A 169 22.34 12.11 0.75
CA PRO A 169 23.56 11.94 -0.05
C PRO A 169 23.38 11.01 -1.25
N ILE A 170 22.62 9.92 -1.11
CA ILE A 170 22.33 8.98 -2.20
C ILE A 170 21.51 9.67 -3.29
N ALA A 171 20.43 10.35 -2.91
CA ALA A 171 19.56 11.06 -3.84
C ALA A 171 20.35 12.14 -4.62
N ARG A 172 21.18 12.90 -3.91
CA ARG A 172 22.04 13.93 -4.48
C ARG A 172 23.09 13.35 -5.44
N GLU A 173 23.76 12.26 -5.07
CA GLU A 173 24.74 11.59 -5.94
C GLU A 173 24.07 11.08 -7.23
N VAL A 174 22.93 10.41 -7.11
CA VAL A 174 22.18 9.92 -8.29
C VAL A 174 21.79 11.07 -9.22
N TYR A 175 21.27 12.16 -8.64
CA TYR A 175 20.86 13.33 -9.41
C TYR A 175 22.05 14.00 -10.11
N HIS A 176 23.19 14.17 -9.44
CA HIS A 176 24.37 14.79 -10.06
C HIS A 176 24.97 13.94 -11.18
N HIS A 177 25.01 12.60 -11.04
CA HIS A 177 25.63 11.73 -12.05
C HIS A 177 24.70 11.36 -13.21
N TYR A 178 23.41 11.19 -12.95
CA TYR A 178 22.46 10.62 -13.93
C TYR A 178 21.21 11.49 -14.14
N GLY A 179 21.11 12.62 -13.46
CA GLY A 179 19.97 13.52 -13.52
C GLY A 179 18.67 12.87 -13.03
N VAL A 180 17.54 13.47 -13.43
CA VAL A 180 16.19 12.98 -13.11
C VAL A 180 15.96 11.57 -13.67
N LYS A 181 16.48 11.26 -14.86
CA LYS A 181 16.35 9.92 -15.46
C LYS A 181 16.99 8.83 -14.60
N GLY A 182 18.07 9.15 -13.89
CA GLY A 182 18.71 8.26 -12.93
C GLY A 182 17.80 7.87 -11.76
N LEU A 183 17.00 8.81 -11.26
CA LEU A 183 16.03 8.56 -10.18
C LEU A 183 14.89 7.65 -10.61
N TYR A 184 14.61 7.57 -11.92
CA TYR A 184 13.59 6.71 -12.52
C TYR A 184 14.16 5.47 -13.22
N ARG A 185 15.40 5.07 -12.92
CA ARG A 185 15.94 3.80 -13.40
C ARG A 185 15.11 2.63 -12.86
N GLY A 186 14.72 1.69 -13.74
CA GLY A 186 13.86 0.55 -13.39
C GLY A 186 12.36 0.89 -13.27
N TYR A 187 11.94 2.09 -13.68
CA TYR A 187 10.55 2.53 -13.53
C TYR A 187 9.52 1.66 -14.27
N THR A 188 9.88 1.04 -15.39
CA THR A 188 9.00 0.09 -16.10
C THR A 188 8.65 -1.14 -15.26
N ALA A 189 9.63 -1.71 -14.55
CA ALA A 189 9.37 -2.81 -13.60
C ALA A 189 8.48 -2.34 -12.45
N THR A 190 8.69 -1.12 -11.96
CA THR A 190 7.78 -0.49 -10.99
C THR A 190 6.36 -0.36 -11.56
N LEU A 191 6.17 0.11 -12.79
CA LEU A 191 4.85 0.23 -13.40
C LEU A 191 4.16 -1.12 -13.55
N LEU A 192 4.88 -2.18 -13.94
CA LEU A 192 4.34 -3.54 -14.03
C LEU A 192 3.87 -4.06 -12.67
N PHE A 193 4.70 -3.88 -11.62
CA PHE A 193 4.32 -4.18 -10.24
C PHE A 193 3.10 -3.37 -9.80
N ARG A 194 3.10 -2.06 -10.07
CA ARG A 194 2.00 -1.15 -9.71
C ARG A 194 0.71 -1.42 -10.49
N SER A 195 0.79 -2.06 -11.65
CA SER A 195 -0.40 -2.45 -12.41
C SER A 195 -1.20 -3.54 -11.69
N GLN A 196 -0.57 -4.31 -10.80
CA GLN A 196 -1.25 -5.35 -10.02
C GLN A 196 -2.22 -4.78 -8.98
N PHE A 197 -2.18 -3.48 -8.67
CA PHE A 197 -3.23 -2.83 -7.88
C PHE A 197 -4.62 -2.97 -8.55
N ALA A 198 -4.67 -3.23 -9.86
CA ALA A 198 -5.89 -3.67 -10.53
C ALA A 198 -6.48 -4.92 -9.87
N VAL A 199 -5.67 -5.97 -9.71
CA VAL A 199 -6.05 -7.25 -9.09
C VAL A 199 -6.48 -7.05 -7.65
N LEU A 200 -5.77 -6.20 -6.89
CA LEU A 200 -6.10 -5.90 -5.50
C LEU A 200 -7.51 -5.30 -5.38
N PHE A 201 -7.79 -4.21 -6.10
CA PHE A 201 -9.05 -3.48 -5.92
C PHE A 201 -10.23 -4.18 -6.61
N SER A 202 -10.03 -4.82 -7.76
CA SER A 202 -11.09 -5.62 -8.38
C SER A 202 -11.37 -6.90 -7.60
N GLY A 203 -10.34 -7.55 -7.05
CA GLY A 203 -10.47 -8.73 -6.20
C GLY A 203 -11.20 -8.42 -4.89
N PHE A 204 -10.86 -7.29 -4.26
CA PHE A 204 -11.57 -6.81 -3.07
C PHE A 204 -13.06 -6.60 -3.35
N GLU A 205 -13.40 -5.91 -4.45
CA GLU A 205 -14.79 -5.67 -4.84
C GLU A 205 -15.53 -6.99 -5.14
N LEU A 206 -14.88 -7.93 -5.84
CA LEU A 206 -15.45 -9.24 -6.15
C LEU A 206 -15.80 -10.02 -4.88
N CYS A 207 -14.89 -10.07 -3.91
CA CYS A 207 -15.14 -10.71 -2.62
C CYS A 207 -16.27 -10.00 -1.86
N MET A 208 -16.26 -8.67 -1.79
CA MET A 208 -17.31 -7.90 -1.10
C MET A 208 -18.70 -8.13 -1.69
N ARG A 209 -18.82 -8.20 -3.03
CA ARG A 209 -20.09 -8.52 -3.69
C ARG A 209 -20.52 -9.95 -3.47
N GLN A 210 -19.58 -10.89 -3.36
CA GLN A 210 -19.91 -12.26 -3.03
C GLN A 210 -20.44 -12.38 -1.61
N PHE A 211 -19.82 -11.71 -0.63
CA PHE A 211 -20.34 -11.64 0.73
C PHE A 211 -21.73 -10.99 0.80
N ALA A 212 -21.99 -9.95 0.01
CA ALA A 212 -23.31 -9.31 -0.05
C ALA A 212 -24.42 -10.20 -0.65
N ARG A 213 -24.06 -11.28 -1.37
CA ARG A 213 -25.01 -12.26 -1.93
C ARG A 213 -25.25 -13.46 -1.01
N LEU A 214 -24.49 -13.58 0.08
CA LEU A 214 -24.70 -14.65 1.04
C LEU A 214 -25.89 -14.30 1.92
N ASP A 215 -26.80 -15.26 2.10
CA ASP A 215 -27.95 -15.11 3.01
C ASP A 215 -27.52 -15.08 4.49
N THR A 216 -26.26 -15.43 4.79
CA THR A 216 -25.74 -15.41 6.16
C THR A 216 -25.33 -13.99 6.57
N PRO A 217 -25.76 -13.50 7.74
CA PRO A 217 -25.43 -12.17 8.20
C PRO A 217 -23.96 -12.11 8.64
N VAL A 218 -23.07 -11.74 7.72
CA VAL A 218 -21.66 -11.44 8.02
C VAL A 218 -21.53 -9.94 8.30
N SER A 219 -20.87 -9.57 9.39
CA SER A 219 -20.63 -8.16 9.70
C SER A 219 -19.79 -7.50 8.61
N LEU A 220 -20.06 -6.22 8.30
CA LEU A 220 -19.33 -5.47 7.28
C LEU A 220 -17.81 -5.45 7.56
N GLY A 221 -17.42 -5.36 8.83
CA GLY A 221 -16.02 -5.38 9.26
C GLY A 221 -15.35 -6.72 8.93
N THR A 222 -15.98 -7.85 9.26
CA THR A 222 -15.45 -9.19 8.97
C THR A 222 -15.37 -9.44 7.46
N ALA A 223 -16.42 -9.08 6.72
CA ALA A 223 -16.44 -9.21 5.26
C ALA A 223 -15.32 -8.38 4.62
N SER A 224 -15.12 -7.14 5.06
CA SER A 224 -14.05 -6.26 4.56
C SER A 224 -12.66 -6.79 4.91
N PHE A 225 -12.48 -7.31 6.14
CA PHE A 225 -11.21 -7.87 6.58
C PHE A 225 -10.82 -9.11 5.77
N ILE A 226 -11.74 -10.07 5.59
CA ILE A 226 -11.49 -11.29 4.81
C ILE A 226 -11.28 -10.94 3.34
N SER A 227 -12.13 -10.07 2.77
CA SER A 227 -11.99 -9.61 1.38
C SER A 227 -10.64 -8.92 1.15
N GLY A 228 -10.21 -8.07 2.08
CA GLY A 228 -8.90 -7.43 2.05
C GLY A 228 -7.75 -8.45 2.09
N GLY A 229 -7.83 -9.44 2.98
CA GLY A 229 -6.82 -10.49 3.10
C GLY A 229 -6.70 -11.34 1.83
N VAL A 230 -7.83 -11.83 1.31
CA VAL A 230 -7.88 -12.65 0.09
C VAL A 230 -7.37 -11.85 -1.13
N ALA A 231 -7.86 -10.62 -1.30
CA ALA A 231 -7.42 -9.76 -2.38
C ALA A 231 -5.92 -9.43 -2.29
N ALA A 232 -5.39 -9.22 -1.07
CA ALA A 232 -3.96 -9.00 -0.86
C ALA A 232 -3.13 -10.22 -1.23
N THR A 233 -3.60 -11.44 -0.95
CA THR A 233 -2.92 -12.66 -1.39
C THR A 233 -2.82 -12.73 -2.91
N PHE A 234 -3.92 -12.50 -3.64
CA PHE A 234 -3.91 -12.48 -5.10
C PHE A 234 -3.05 -11.36 -5.69
N PHE A 235 -3.07 -10.18 -5.05
CA PHE A 235 -2.18 -9.09 -5.42
C PHE A 235 -0.72 -9.52 -5.34
N TRP A 236 -0.29 -10.08 -4.21
CA TRP A 236 1.11 -10.45 -4.01
C TRP A 236 1.50 -11.61 -4.92
N THR A 237 0.67 -12.62 -5.14
CA THR A 237 0.99 -13.70 -6.09
C THR A 237 1.20 -13.18 -7.50
N ALA A 238 0.38 -12.24 -7.95
CA ALA A 238 0.53 -11.60 -9.26
C ALA A 238 1.72 -10.60 -9.31
N ALA A 239 2.03 -9.93 -8.19
CA ALA A 239 3.04 -8.88 -8.14
C ALA A 239 4.46 -9.36 -7.89
N LEU A 240 4.64 -10.49 -7.19
CA LEU A 240 5.97 -11.04 -6.83
C LEU A 240 6.90 -11.27 -8.03
N PRO A 241 6.45 -11.82 -9.18
CA PRO A 241 7.32 -11.96 -10.35
C PRO A 241 7.90 -10.61 -10.82
N PHE A 242 7.10 -9.55 -10.78
CA PHE A 242 7.53 -8.21 -11.19
C PHE A 242 8.39 -7.51 -10.12
N ASP A 243 8.17 -7.81 -8.83
CA ASP A 243 9.03 -7.33 -7.74
C ASP A 243 10.46 -7.90 -7.85
N ASN A 244 10.61 -9.12 -8.35
CA ASN A 244 11.92 -9.71 -8.58
C ASN A 244 12.68 -9.07 -9.75
N ILE A 245 11.98 -8.61 -10.80
CA ILE A 245 12.61 -7.91 -11.94
C ILE A 245 13.10 -6.51 -11.54
N LYS A 246 12.48 -5.92 -10.50
CA LYS A 246 12.77 -4.56 -10.04
C LYS A 246 14.04 -4.45 -9.18
N LYS A 247 14.42 -5.52 -8.48
CA LYS A 247 15.58 -5.56 -7.57
C LYS A 247 16.87 -5.76 -8.34
#